data_AF-A0A959AXS3-F1
#
_entry.id   AF-A0A959AXS3-F1
#
_cell.length_a   1.000
_cell.length_b   1.000
_cell.length_c   1.000
_cell.angle_alpha   90.00
_cell.angle_beta   90.00
_cell.angle_gamma   90.00
#
_symmetry.space_group_name_H-M   'P 1'
#
loop_
_entity.id
_entity.type
_entity.pdbx_description
1 polymer ?
#
loop_
_entity_poly.entity_id
_entity_poly.type
_entity_poly.pdbx_seq_one_letter_code
_entity_poly.pdbx_strand_id
1 'polypeptide(L)'
;MKKALKIVGIALGTVVLLIAAAALYFNIKGIPYYEVNAPEVTVEPTPERVARGEYIVNQTCVICHLGKDGKLSGTLMEDDPDFGTWYAPNITQHP
;
A
#
# COMPACT_ATOMS: atom_id res chain seq x y z
N MET A 1 -47.67 13.51 5.45
CA MET A 1 -46.89 12.35 5.94
C MET A 1 -46.57 11.33 4.84
N LYS A 2 -47.53 10.76 4.11
CA LYS A 2 -47.28 9.74 3.06
C LYS A 2 -46.33 10.19 1.93
N LYS A 3 -46.41 11.45 1.47
CA LYS A 3 -45.53 12.00 0.43
C LYS A 3 -44.07 12.16 0.92
N ALA A 4 -43.88 12.66 2.14
CA ALA A 4 -42.55 12.79 2.74
C ALA A 4 -41.90 11.42 2.94
N LEU A 5 -42.66 10.44 3.46
CA LEU A 5 -42.18 9.08 3.65
C LEU A 5 -41.78 8.41 2.31
N LYS A 6 -42.54 8.69 1.23
CA LYS A 6 -42.21 8.22 -0.12
C LYS A 6 -40.92 8.85 -0.65
N ILE A 7 -40.72 10.15 -0.47
CA ILE A 7 -39.51 10.85 -0.92
C ILE A 7 -38.28 10.34 -0.15
N VAL A 8 -38.39 10.20 1.17
CA VAL A 8 -37.31 9.66 2.01
C VAL A 8 -36.98 8.22 1.62
N GLY A 9 -38.00 7.38 1.40
CA GLY A 9 -37.80 6.00 0.95
C GLY A 9 -37.11 5.90 -0.42
N ILE A 10 -37.50 6.76 -1.37
CA ILE A 10 -36.82 6.82 -2.68
C ILE A 10 -35.38 7.27 -2.51
N ALA A 11 -35.12 8.35 -1.75
CA ALA A 11 -33.77 8.86 -1.54
C ALA A 11 -32.86 7.80 -0.90
N LEU A 12 -33.31 7.14 0.18
CA LEU A 12 -32.58 6.04 0.81
C LEU A 12 -32.37 4.87 -0.14
N GLY A 13 -33.39 4.46 -0.88
CA GLY A 13 -33.29 3.40 -1.88
C GLY A 13 -32.26 3.73 -2.96
N THR A 14 -32.24 4.97 -3.46
CA THR A 14 -31.24 5.43 -4.43
C THR A 14 -29.83 5.40 -3.84
N VAL A 15 -29.63 5.87 -2.61
CA VAL A 15 -28.30 5.84 -1.95
C VAL A 15 -27.80 4.41 -1.79
N VAL A 16 -28.64 3.50 -1.30
CA VAL A 16 -28.28 2.07 -1.15
C VAL A 16 -27.92 1.46 -2.50
N LEU A 17 -28.69 1.77 -3.55
CA LEU A 17 -28.46 1.24 -4.89
C LEU A 17 -27.16 1.76 -5.50
N LEU A 18 -26.80 3.02 -5.26
CA LEU A 18 -25.52 3.60 -5.67
C LEU A 18 -24.33 2.95 -4.94
N ILE A 19 -24.45 2.73 -3.63
CA ILE A 19 -23.40 2.05 -2.84
C ILE A 19 -23.21 0.61 -3.33
N ALA A 20 -24.29 -0.13 -3.57
CA ALA A 20 -24.24 -1.49 -4.09
C ALA A 20 -23.60 -1.54 -5.49
N ALA A 21 -23.95 -0.59 -6.36
CA ALA A 21 -23.36 -0.48 -7.69
C ALA A 21 -21.85 -0.16 -7.63
N ALA A 22 -21.43 0.74 -6.74
CA ALA A 22 -20.02 1.06 -6.54
C ALA A 22 -19.24 -0.16 -6.00
N ALA A 23 -19.77 -0.82 -4.97
CA ALA A 23 -19.16 -2.02 -4.40
C ALA A 23 -19.00 -3.14 -5.44
N LEU A 24 -20.04 -3.37 -6.24
CA LEU A 24 -20.01 -4.36 -7.34
C LEU A 24 -18.98 -3.97 -8.42
N TYR A 25 -18.93 -2.68 -8.79
CA TYR A 25 -17.95 -2.19 -9.76
C TYR A 25 -16.51 -2.45 -9.29
N PHE A 26 -16.17 -2.08 -8.06
CA PHE A 26 -14.82 -2.31 -7.51
C PHE A 26 -14.52 -3.80 -7.31
N ASN A 27 -15.52 -4.61 -6.96
CA ASN A 27 -15.34 -6.06 -6.83
C ASN A 27 -15.04 -6.73 -8.18
N ILE A 28 -15.71 -6.31 -9.27
CA ILE A 28 -15.51 -6.87 -10.61
C ILE A 28 -14.23 -6.34 -11.26
N LYS A 29 -13.99 -5.03 -11.18
CA LYS A 29 -12.84 -4.39 -11.83
C LYS A 29 -11.52 -4.65 -11.11
N GLY A 30 -11.57 -4.89 -9.79
CA GLY A 30 -10.38 -5.00 -8.96
C GLY A 30 -9.57 -3.71 -8.89
N ILE A 31 -8.38 -3.81 -8.32
CA ILE A 31 -7.40 -2.71 -8.28
C ILE A 31 -6.73 -2.64 -9.65
N PRO A 32 -6.67 -1.45 -10.30
CA PRO A 32 -6.04 -1.32 -11.60
C PRO A 32 -4.57 -1.71 -11.50
N TYR A 33 -4.15 -2.61 -12.39
CA TYR A 33 -2.76 -2.96 -12.61
C TYR A 33 -2.30 -2.30 -13.91
N TYR A 34 -1.05 -1.85 -13.91
CA TYR A 34 -0.45 -1.20 -15.06
C TYR A 34 0.81 -1.96 -15.43
N GLU A 35 1.09 -2.07 -16.73
CA GLU A 35 2.35 -2.65 -17.18
C GLU A 35 3.50 -1.74 -16.74
N VAL A 36 4.40 -2.33 -15.96
CA VAL A 36 5.62 -1.65 -15.51
C VAL A 36 6.69 -1.88 -16.56
N ASN A 37 6.92 -0.89 -17.41
CA ASN A 37 8.01 -0.89 -18.38
C ASN A 37 9.33 -0.42 -17.70
N ALA A 38 9.76 -1.14 -16.65
CA ALA A 38 11.04 -0.89 -16.03
C ALA A 38 12.16 -1.48 -16.91
N PRO A 39 13.27 -0.74 -17.14
CA PRO A 39 14.41 -1.32 -17.82
C PRO A 39 14.98 -2.46 -16.98
N GLU A 40 15.42 -3.54 -17.65
CA GLU A 40 16.27 -4.53 -16.99
C GLU A 40 17.61 -3.88 -16.66
N VAL A 41 17.86 -3.65 -15.37
CA VAL A 41 19.12 -3.08 -14.89
C VAL A 41 19.92 -4.19 -14.22
N THR A 42 21.03 -4.57 -14.83
CA THR A 42 22.04 -5.41 -14.18
C THR A 42 23.14 -4.52 -13.61
N VAL A 43 23.36 -4.58 -12.30
CA VAL A 43 24.42 -3.83 -11.62
C VAL A 43 25.44 -4.80 -11.06
N GLU A 44 26.70 -4.65 -11.48
CA GLU A 44 27.81 -5.40 -10.91
C GLU A 44 28.12 -4.90 -9.47
N PRO A 45 28.19 -5.79 -8.47
CA PRO A 45 28.43 -5.43 -7.07
C PRO A 45 29.92 -5.22 -6.78
N THR A 46 30.52 -4.17 -7.35
CA THR A 46 31.91 -3.81 -7.04
C THR A 46 32.05 -3.31 -5.60
N PRO A 47 33.22 -3.46 -4.95
CA PRO A 47 33.44 -2.99 -3.58
C PRO A 47 33.07 -1.51 -3.37
N GLU A 48 33.40 -0.64 -4.33
CA GLU A 48 33.09 0.79 -4.27
C GLU A 48 31.58 1.06 -4.32
N ARG A 49 30.84 0.28 -5.12
CA ARG A 49 29.38 0.38 -5.21
C ARG A 49 28.70 -0.13 -3.95
N VAL A 50 29.22 -1.21 -3.36
CA VAL A 50 28.74 -1.74 -2.08
C VAL A 50 28.93 -0.71 -0.98
N ALA A 51 30.13 -0.11 -0.85
CA ALA A 51 30.40 0.94 0.13
C ALA A 51 29.51 2.18 -0.06
N ARG A 52 29.29 2.60 -1.32
CA ARG A 52 28.34 3.69 -1.62
C ARG A 52 26.89 3.31 -1.26
N GLY A 53 26.49 2.08 -1.54
CA GLY A 53 25.17 1.57 -1.20
C GLY A 53 24.92 1.58 0.31
N GLU A 54 25.90 1.15 1.10
CA GLU A 54 25.87 1.22 2.55
C GLU A 54 25.69 2.66 3.04
N TYR A 55 26.44 3.62 2.49
CA TYR A 55 26.27 5.04 2.83
C TYR A 55 24.82 5.51 2.58
N ILE A 56 24.25 5.22 1.40
CA ILE A 56 22.90 5.63 1.01
C ILE A 56 21.84 5.01 1.92
N VAL A 57 21.92 3.70 2.16
CA VAL A 57 20.99 2.94 3.00
C VAL A 57 20.89 3.56 4.39
N ASN A 58 22.05 3.94 4.96
CA ASN A 58 22.13 4.54 6.28
C ASN A 58 21.57 5.97 6.36
N GLN A 59 21.34 6.66 5.24
CA GLN A 59 20.75 8.01 5.27
C GLN A 59 19.22 7.98 5.41
N THR A 60 18.53 7.00 4.81
CA THR A 60 17.06 7.06 4.69
C THR A 60 16.36 5.72 4.74
N CYS A 61 16.93 4.66 4.16
CA CYS A 61 16.27 3.35 4.11
C CYS A 61 16.08 2.76 5.52
N VAL A 62 17.07 2.94 6.39
CA VAL A 62 17.03 2.47 7.79
C VAL A 62 15.91 3.09 8.62
N ILE A 63 15.38 4.25 8.23
CA ILE A 63 14.31 4.93 8.99
C ILE A 63 13.06 4.06 9.06
N CYS A 64 12.71 3.40 7.95
CA CYS A 64 11.50 2.59 7.85
C CYS A 64 11.81 1.09 7.87
N HIS A 65 12.95 0.66 7.33
CA HIS A 65 13.19 -0.77 7.09
C HIS A 65 14.05 -1.45 8.16
N LEU A 66 14.62 -0.71 9.12
CA LEU A 66 15.44 -1.30 10.18
C LEU A 66 14.56 -2.07 11.18
N GLY A 67 14.69 -3.39 11.15
CA GLY A 67 14.04 -4.28 12.08
C GLY A 67 14.74 -4.34 13.43
N LYS A 68 14.05 -4.93 14.41
CA LYS A 68 14.58 -5.12 15.78
C LYS A 68 15.79 -6.06 15.84
N ASP A 69 16.03 -6.84 14.79
CA ASP A 69 17.19 -7.72 14.62
C ASP A 69 18.44 -6.97 14.12
N GLY A 70 18.35 -5.65 13.94
CA GLY A 70 19.43 -4.82 13.44
C GLY A 70 19.69 -4.97 11.93
N LYS A 71 18.78 -5.62 11.20
CA LYS A 71 18.85 -5.79 9.75
C LYS A 71 17.73 -5.00 9.07
N LEU A 72 17.79 -4.86 7.75
CA LEU A 72 16.72 -4.23 6.96
C LEU A 72 15.53 -5.19 6.71
N SER A 73 15.16 -5.93 7.75
CA SER A 73 14.14 -6.98 7.73
C SER A 73 12.70 -6.45 7.72
N GLY A 74 12.53 -5.12 7.79
CA GLY A 74 11.23 -4.47 7.93
C GLY A 74 10.81 -4.32 9.39
N THR A 75 9.87 -3.41 9.63
CA THR A 75 9.31 -3.16 10.97
C THR A 75 7.87 -2.71 10.88
N LEU A 76 7.15 -2.78 12.01
CA LEU A 76 5.87 -2.11 12.18
C LEU A 76 6.10 -0.61 12.10
N MET A 77 5.41 0.06 11.17
CA MET A 77 5.53 1.50 10.98
C MET A 77 4.56 2.24 11.89
N GLU A 78 3.27 1.91 11.79
CA GLU A 78 2.28 2.36 12.74
C GLU A 78 1.09 1.39 12.78
N ASP A 79 0.36 1.47 13.88
CA ASP A 79 -0.84 0.70 14.15
C ASP A 79 -1.92 1.70 14.53
N ASP A 80 -2.66 2.15 13.52
CA ASP A 80 -3.66 3.20 13.67
C ASP A 80 -5.07 2.56 13.71
N PRO A 81 -5.93 2.91 14.68
CA PRO A 81 -7.28 2.33 14.78
C PRO A 81 -8.20 2.60 13.57
N ASP A 82 -7.98 3.71 12.86
CA ASP A 82 -8.77 4.14 11.71
C ASP A 82 -8.21 3.59 10.39
N PHE A 83 -6.88 3.43 10.28
CA PHE A 83 -6.18 2.99 9.06
C PHE A 83 -5.62 1.56 9.11
N GLY A 84 -5.62 0.92 10.27
CA GLY A 84 -5.09 -0.40 10.51
C GLY A 84 -3.57 -0.44 10.69
N THR A 85 -3.05 -1.66 10.71
CA THR A 85 -1.63 -1.94 10.95
C THR A 85 -0.84 -1.92 9.64
N TRP A 86 0.21 -1.11 9.54
CA TRP A 86 1.07 -1.02 8.36
C TRP A 86 2.53 -1.34 8.69
N TYR A 87 3.14 -2.16 7.83
CA TYR A 87 4.51 -2.63 7.98
C TYR A 87 5.36 -2.15 6.81
N ALA A 88 6.59 -1.74 7.10
CA ALA A 88 7.61 -1.61 6.07
C ALA A 88 8.13 -3.00 5.69
N PRO A 89 8.20 -3.35 4.40
CA PRO A 89 8.62 -4.69 3.97
C PRO A 89 10.12 -4.92 4.19
N ASN A 90 10.52 -6.20 4.18
CA ASN A 90 11.92 -6.59 4.11
C ASN A 90 12.54 -6.16 2.76
N ILE A 91 13.70 -5.49 2.80
CA ILE A 91 14.45 -5.06 1.60
C ILE A 91 15.81 -5.76 1.46
N THR A 92 16.08 -6.76 2.28
CA THR A 92 17.23 -7.67 2.11
C THR A 92 16.89 -8.74 1.07
N GLN A 93 17.93 -9.34 0.48
CA GLN A 93 17.77 -10.57 -0.30
C GLN A 93 17.50 -11.73 0.67
N HIS A 94 16.24 -11.91 1.03
CA HIS A 94 15.76 -13.14 1.65
C HIS A 94 15.38 -14.12 0.51
N PRO A 95 15.61 -15.44 0.64
CA PRO A 95 14.87 -16.41 -0.16
C PRO A 95 13.36 -16.32 0.12
#